data_AF-A0A956A7Q3-F1
#
_entry.id   AF-A0A956A7Q3-F1
#
_cell.length_a   1.000
_cell.length_b   1.000
_cell.length_c   1.000
_cell.angle_alpha   90.00
_cell.angle_beta   90.00
_cell.angle_gamma   90.00
#
_symmetry.space_group_name_H-M   'P 1'
#
loop_
_entity.id
_entity.type
_entity.pdbx_description
1 polymer ?
#
loop_
_entity_poly.entity_id
_entity_poly.type
_entity_poly.pdbx_seq_one_letter_code
_entity_poly.pdbx_strand_id
1 'polypeptide(L)'
;MTLGGQLRVAFVEAPRAIFRVRGRAAALMLLYLALAGVILGGVAAAIAASEGDVRRALVAWLFPAEAQGAADFVATYLLKAQTRAVLMNLLVSASLLVVSLVLFRVKERFSAAIEAAEGLSGGRPDDGLPWWHEALEEVKLVFFYLALFFAVFAIGHDPAPWRRALSTGLSYAVMFLTFAIDFGAPTPQRHGARYGQVLRALLARPIATFGFGAVFSLPLVAIAQLAASSEGLGAGGTVAVIFGANVVGIVWGAAGGTWLGARILPVAEAIRPAPGWLRAAGWVAILAVVAGGAYVTAAIAQTVATKSQILRCSYDVDWSSLRLEKPGLGKLLGGEVDVGVGFDLTIRNPNSLAVELEENHLDVTDGDRLVATTSLAPLSVPAGGEVRTRVALTVTVNAKAFLDGASLNPAAWSLTLWVRLDGTIDYPIYLRRGGGG
;
A
#
# COMPACT_ATOMS: atom_id res chain seq x y z
N MET A 1 4.95 -1.40 37.02
CA MET A 1 5.97 -2.30 36.43
C MET A 1 7.24 -1.51 36.21
N THR A 2 8.37 -1.98 36.74
CA THR A 2 9.68 -1.35 36.54
C THR A 2 10.18 -1.59 35.11
N LEU A 3 11.28 -0.92 34.71
CA LEU A 3 11.93 -1.14 33.41
C LEU A 3 12.29 -2.62 33.20
N GLY A 4 12.96 -3.24 34.18
CA GLY A 4 13.30 -4.67 34.13
C GLY A 4 12.06 -5.57 34.05
N GLY A 5 10.96 -5.19 34.70
CA GLY A 5 9.68 -5.87 34.55
C GLY A 5 9.14 -5.80 33.12
N GLN A 6 9.23 -4.64 32.47
CA GLN A 6 8.79 -4.48 31.07
C GLN A 6 9.59 -5.35 30.11
N LEU A 7 10.92 -5.34 30.25
CA LEU A 7 11.82 -6.18 29.45
C LEU A 7 11.52 -7.68 29.66
N ARG A 8 11.38 -8.10 30.91
CA ARG A 8 11.08 -9.50 31.25
C ARG A 8 9.75 -9.96 30.66
N VAL A 9 8.70 -9.12 30.70
CA VAL A 9 7.40 -9.45 30.12
C VAL A 9 7.51 -9.59 28.60
N ALA A 10 8.08 -8.60 27.92
CA ALA A 10 8.18 -8.58 26.45
C ALA A 10 9.06 -9.69 25.88
N PHE A 11 10.23 -9.93 26.47
CA PHE A 11 11.28 -10.77 25.86
C PHE A 11 11.39 -12.17 26.48
N VAL A 12 10.77 -12.42 27.65
CA VAL A 12 10.92 -13.71 28.35
C VAL A 12 9.56 -14.35 28.64
N GLU A 13 8.67 -13.67 29.36
CA GLU A 13 7.42 -14.29 29.82
C GLU A 13 6.43 -14.49 28.68
N ALA A 14 6.16 -13.44 27.89
CA ALA A 14 5.22 -13.54 26.78
C ALA A 14 5.68 -14.53 25.69
N PRO A 15 6.95 -14.56 25.24
CA PRO A 15 7.40 -15.54 24.25
C PRO A 15 7.34 -16.98 24.76
N ARG A 16 7.57 -17.21 26.07
CA ARG A 16 7.49 -18.54 26.68
C ARG A 16 6.07 -19.02 26.95
N ALA A 17 5.07 -18.15 26.82
CA ALA A 17 3.67 -18.47 27.11
C ALA A 17 3.14 -19.68 26.32
N ILE A 18 3.57 -19.83 25.06
CA ILE A 18 3.11 -20.91 24.18
C ILE A 18 3.42 -22.31 24.74
N PHE A 19 4.55 -22.46 25.44
CA PHE A 19 4.96 -23.74 26.04
C PHE A 19 4.17 -24.11 27.29
N ARG A 20 3.34 -23.18 27.79
CA ARG A 20 2.46 -23.39 28.94
C ARG A 20 1.03 -23.70 28.54
N VAL A 21 0.71 -23.63 27.25
CA VAL A 21 -0.62 -23.95 26.73
C VAL A 21 -0.89 -25.45 26.89
N ARG A 22 -1.91 -25.79 27.68
CA ARG A 22 -2.29 -27.19 28.00
C ARG A 22 -3.81 -27.37 28.03
N GLY A 23 -4.25 -28.62 27.94
CA GLY A 23 -5.67 -29.00 28.10
C GLY A 23 -6.60 -28.25 27.14
N ARG A 24 -7.64 -27.60 27.70
CA ARG A 24 -8.62 -26.84 26.91
C ARG A 24 -8.00 -25.69 26.11
N ALA A 25 -6.96 -25.04 26.65
CA ALA A 25 -6.25 -23.98 25.92
C ALA A 25 -5.57 -24.53 24.67
N ALA A 26 -4.98 -25.73 24.73
CA ALA A 26 -4.36 -26.37 23.57
C ALA A 26 -5.38 -26.74 22.48
N ALA A 27 -6.56 -27.24 22.87
CA ALA A 27 -7.64 -27.51 21.91
C ALA A 27 -8.12 -26.23 21.21
N LEU A 28 -8.30 -25.13 21.96
CA LEU A 28 -8.68 -23.84 21.39
C LEU A 28 -7.58 -23.22 20.53
N MET A 29 -6.31 -23.42 20.90
CA MET A 29 -5.15 -23.04 20.09
C MET A 29 -5.16 -23.72 18.73
N LEU A 30 -5.37 -25.05 18.71
CA LEU A 30 -5.44 -25.82 17.46
C LEU A 30 -6.64 -25.40 16.60
N LEU A 31 -7.80 -25.17 17.23
CA LEU A 31 -8.97 -24.63 16.53
C LEU A 31 -8.67 -23.26 15.92
N TYR A 32 -8.02 -22.37 16.68
CA TYR A 32 -7.68 -21.03 16.22
C TYR A 32 -6.69 -21.08 15.05
N LEU A 33 -5.65 -21.91 15.15
CA LEU A 33 -4.69 -22.16 14.09
C LEU A 33 -5.37 -22.69 12.81
N ALA A 34 -6.26 -23.67 12.96
CA ALA A 34 -6.96 -24.27 11.83
C ALA A 34 -7.88 -23.26 11.13
N LEU A 35 -8.68 -22.49 11.89
CA LEU A 35 -9.58 -21.50 11.32
C LEU A 35 -8.82 -20.32 10.69
N ALA A 36 -7.75 -19.84 11.32
CA ALA A 36 -6.90 -18.80 10.75
C ALA A 36 -6.23 -19.30 9.46
N GLY A 37 -5.76 -20.55 9.45
CA GLY A 37 -5.22 -21.21 8.28
C GLY A 37 -6.24 -21.37 7.15
N VAL A 38 -7.49 -21.73 7.45
CA VAL A 38 -8.57 -21.80 6.45
C VAL A 38 -8.91 -20.43 5.88
N ILE A 39 -9.01 -19.39 6.73
CA ILE A 39 -9.34 -18.03 6.27
C ILE A 39 -8.21 -17.49 5.40
N LEU A 40 -6.98 -17.45 5.92
CA LEU A 40 -5.87 -16.87 5.19
C LEU A 40 -5.45 -17.76 4.02
N GLY A 41 -5.43 -19.08 4.18
CA GLY A 41 -5.19 -20.03 3.09
C GLY A 41 -6.24 -19.94 1.99
N GLY A 42 -7.52 -19.76 2.35
CA GLY A 42 -8.61 -19.51 1.41
C GLY A 42 -8.43 -18.19 0.66
N VAL A 43 -8.06 -17.11 1.35
CA VAL A 43 -7.75 -15.82 0.70
C VAL A 43 -6.51 -15.94 -0.20
N ALA A 44 -5.45 -16.60 0.23
CA ALA A 44 -4.25 -16.83 -0.58
C ALA A 44 -4.54 -17.70 -1.81
N ALA A 45 -5.31 -18.78 -1.64
CA ALA A 45 -5.75 -19.64 -2.73
C ALA A 45 -6.65 -18.88 -3.70
N ALA A 46 -7.56 -18.04 -3.21
CA ALA A 46 -8.36 -17.16 -4.06
C ALA A 46 -7.47 -16.17 -4.82
N ILE A 47 -6.47 -15.57 -4.19
CA ILE A 47 -5.51 -14.68 -4.88
C ILE A 47 -4.71 -15.46 -5.94
N ALA A 48 -4.18 -16.64 -5.60
CA ALA A 48 -3.35 -17.45 -6.50
C ALA A 48 -4.14 -18.05 -7.66
N ALA A 49 -5.33 -18.60 -7.41
CA ALA A 49 -6.22 -19.14 -8.45
C ALA A 49 -6.71 -18.05 -9.41
N SER A 50 -6.56 -16.78 -9.02
CA SER A 50 -7.16 -15.65 -9.69
C SER A 50 -6.13 -14.55 -9.92
N GLU A 51 -4.87 -14.95 -10.17
CA GLU A 51 -3.73 -14.06 -10.40
C GLU A 51 -3.96 -13.06 -11.56
N GLY A 52 -5.04 -13.26 -12.35
CA GLY A 52 -5.66 -12.22 -13.20
C GLY A 52 -7.12 -11.85 -12.88
N ASP A 53 -7.92 -12.70 -12.25
CA ASP A 53 -9.39 -12.56 -12.15
C ASP A 53 -9.91 -11.97 -10.82
N VAL A 54 -9.27 -12.19 -9.66
CA VAL A 54 -9.73 -11.58 -8.38
C VAL A 54 -9.29 -10.14 -8.32
N ARG A 55 -8.09 -9.83 -8.82
CA ARG A 55 -7.67 -8.45 -9.02
C ARG A 55 -8.68 -7.72 -9.89
N ARG A 56 -9.03 -8.28 -11.06
CA ARG A 56 -10.08 -7.74 -11.94
C ARG A 56 -11.45 -7.70 -11.28
N ALA A 57 -11.87 -8.72 -10.52
CA ALA A 57 -13.21 -8.80 -9.91
C ALA A 57 -13.37 -7.88 -8.70
N LEU A 58 -12.33 -7.73 -7.88
CA LEU A 58 -12.31 -6.86 -6.70
C LEU A 58 -12.19 -5.40 -7.15
N VAL A 59 -11.38 -5.15 -8.16
CA VAL A 59 -11.35 -3.87 -8.86
C VAL A 59 -12.66 -3.62 -9.62
N ALA A 60 -13.32 -4.62 -10.20
CA ALA A 60 -14.62 -4.49 -10.87
C ALA A 60 -15.79 -4.26 -9.92
N TRP A 61 -15.68 -4.79 -8.70
CA TRP A 61 -16.66 -4.60 -7.65
C TRP A 61 -16.51 -3.23 -6.98
N LEU A 62 -15.27 -2.77 -6.77
CA LEU A 62 -14.97 -1.48 -6.17
C LEU A 62 -15.03 -0.31 -7.17
N PHE A 63 -14.73 -0.58 -8.44
CA PHE A 63 -14.57 0.43 -9.48
C PHE A 63 -15.31 0.03 -10.76
N PRO A 64 -15.99 0.98 -11.43
CA PRO A 64 -16.62 0.72 -12.72
C PRO A 64 -15.58 0.28 -13.76
N ALA A 65 -16.05 -0.42 -14.81
CA ALA A 65 -15.20 -1.06 -15.82
C ALA A 65 -14.13 -0.14 -16.43
N GLU A 66 -14.45 1.15 -16.58
CA GLU A 66 -13.52 2.15 -17.10
C GLU A 66 -12.37 2.44 -16.13
N ALA A 67 -12.61 2.39 -14.81
CA ALA A 67 -11.66 2.75 -13.76
C ALA A 67 -10.76 1.58 -13.30
N GLN A 68 -10.99 0.36 -13.81
CA GLN A 68 -10.27 -0.82 -13.33
C GLN A 68 -8.76 -0.81 -13.66
N GLY A 69 -8.41 -0.37 -14.88
CA GLY A 69 -7.00 -0.26 -15.30
C GLY A 69 -6.21 0.76 -14.48
N ALA A 70 -6.89 1.75 -13.92
CA ALA A 70 -6.29 2.74 -13.05
C ALA A 70 -6.14 2.31 -11.62
N ALA A 71 -7.10 1.59 -11.06
CA ALA A 71 -6.90 0.95 -9.77
C ALA A 71 -5.66 0.05 -9.82
N ASP A 72 -5.44 -0.63 -10.95
CA ASP A 72 -4.26 -1.43 -11.21
C ASP A 72 -2.96 -0.62 -11.31
N PHE A 73 -3.00 0.53 -11.97
CA PHE A 73 -1.87 1.45 -12.03
C PHE A 73 -1.60 2.12 -10.67
N VAL A 74 -2.62 2.58 -9.94
CA VAL A 74 -2.51 3.16 -8.59
C VAL A 74 -1.98 2.14 -7.62
N ALA A 75 -2.47 0.89 -7.67
CA ALA A 75 -1.89 -0.18 -6.88
C ALA A 75 -0.40 -0.29 -7.20
N THR A 76 -0.03 -0.41 -8.48
CA THR A 76 1.38 -0.52 -8.90
C THR A 76 2.21 0.73 -8.53
N TYR A 77 1.62 1.92 -8.59
CA TYR A 77 2.27 3.19 -8.33
C TYR A 77 2.44 3.45 -6.82
N LEU A 78 1.39 3.28 -6.03
CA LEU A 78 1.48 3.26 -4.57
C LEU A 78 2.49 2.20 -4.12
N LEU A 79 2.51 1.03 -4.79
CA LEU A 79 3.49 -0.02 -4.53
C LEU A 79 4.94 0.39 -4.87
N LYS A 80 5.15 1.23 -5.91
CA LYS A 80 6.48 1.73 -6.32
C LYS A 80 6.94 2.97 -5.54
N ALA A 81 6.02 3.87 -5.19
CA ALA A 81 6.30 5.13 -4.51
C ALA A 81 6.47 4.93 -2.99
N GLN A 82 5.76 3.96 -2.41
CA GLN A 82 5.95 3.58 -1.01
C GLN A 82 7.15 2.64 -0.87
N THR A 83 7.86 2.74 0.26
CA THR A 83 8.89 1.76 0.57
C THR A 83 8.22 0.39 0.71
N ARG A 84 8.81 -0.63 0.05
CA ARG A 84 8.39 -2.04 0.16
C ARG A 84 8.10 -2.47 1.60
N ALA A 85 8.83 -1.93 2.57
CA ALA A 85 8.62 -2.14 4.00
C ALA A 85 7.23 -1.69 4.50
N VAL A 86 6.74 -0.50 4.13
CA VAL A 86 5.43 0.00 4.60
C VAL A 86 4.29 -0.87 4.06
N LEU A 87 4.41 -1.32 2.81
CA LEU A 87 3.42 -2.18 2.16
C LEU A 87 3.37 -3.57 2.77
N MET A 88 4.53 -4.15 3.09
CA MET A 88 4.58 -5.43 3.82
C MET A 88 3.99 -5.29 5.21
N ASN A 89 4.29 -4.20 5.94
CA ASN A 89 3.69 -3.93 7.24
C ASN A 89 2.17 -3.77 7.14
N LEU A 90 1.67 -3.09 6.10
CA LEU A 90 0.24 -2.99 5.83
C LEU A 90 -0.38 -4.37 5.57
N LEU A 91 0.23 -5.20 4.72
CA LEU A 91 -0.29 -6.53 4.38
C LEU A 91 -0.35 -7.45 5.62
N VAL A 92 0.71 -7.46 6.42
CA VAL A 92 0.77 -8.21 7.69
C VAL A 92 -0.30 -7.71 8.66
N SER A 93 -0.46 -6.39 8.78
CA SER A 93 -1.44 -5.78 9.69
C SER A 93 -2.88 -6.00 9.23
N ALA A 94 -3.15 -5.93 7.92
CA ALA A 94 -4.48 -6.15 7.34
C ALA A 94 -4.90 -7.62 7.49
N SER A 95 -4.00 -8.57 7.23
CA SER A 95 -4.29 -9.99 7.44
C SER A 95 -4.51 -10.32 8.92
N LEU A 96 -3.74 -9.72 9.83
CA LEU A 96 -3.98 -9.80 11.27
C LEU A 96 -5.35 -9.24 11.63
N LEU A 97 -5.73 -8.08 11.11
CA LEU A 97 -7.01 -7.44 11.37
C LEU A 97 -8.20 -8.31 10.92
N VAL A 98 -8.10 -8.92 9.73
CA VAL A 98 -9.13 -9.83 9.22
C VAL A 98 -9.28 -11.05 10.14
N VAL A 99 -8.18 -11.69 10.53
CA VAL A 99 -8.23 -12.83 11.44
C VAL A 99 -8.76 -12.42 12.81
N SER A 100 -8.30 -11.29 13.34
CA SER A 100 -8.74 -10.75 14.63
C SER A 100 -10.24 -10.47 14.63
N LEU A 101 -10.77 -9.82 13.60
CA LEU A 101 -12.19 -9.49 13.46
C LEU A 101 -13.07 -10.73 13.29
N VAL A 102 -12.65 -11.71 12.47
CA VAL A 102 -13.48 -12.90 12.18
C VAL A 102 -13.43 -13.91 13.32
N LEU A 103 -12.27 -14.05 13.97
CA LEU A 103 -12.02 -15.07 14.98
C LEU A 103 -11.90 -14.51 16.40
N PHE A 104 -12.34 -13.27 16.65
CA PHE A 104 -12.24 -12.61 17.96
C PHE A 104 -12.76 -13.49 19.11
N ARG A 105 -13.86 -14.21 18.90
CA ARG A 105 -14.44 -15.14 19.89
C ARG A 105 -13.55 -16.33 20.23
N VAL A 106 -12.89 -16.90 19.22
CA VAL A 106 -12.00 -18.03 19.42
C VAL A 106 -10.73 -17.56 20.13
N LYS A 107 -10.20 -16.40 19.71
CA LYS A 107 -9.11 -15.67 20.36
C LYS A 107 -9.42 -15.40 21.84
N GLU A 108 -10.60 -14.89 22.13
CA GLU A 108 -11.04 -14.57 23.50
C GLU A 108 -11.15 -15.82 24.37
N ARG A 109 -11.82 -16.87 23.88
CA ARG A 109 -11.91 -18.16 24.61
C ARG A 109 -10.54 -18.79 24.84
N PHE A 110 -9.64 -18.68 23.87
CA PHE A 110 -8.28 -19.18 23.99
C PHE A 110 -7.51 -18.43 25.08
N SER A 111 -7.59 -17.09 25.08
CA SER A 111 -7.01 -16.23 26.11
C SER A 111 -7.57 -16.57 27.51
N ALA A 112 -8.89 -16.70 27.65
CA ALA A 112 -9.54 -17.05 28.91
C ALA A 112 -9.07 -18.42 29.44
N ALA A 113 -8.93 -19.42 28.56
CA ALA A 113 -8.44 -20.74 28.95
C ALA A 113 -6.99 -20.71 29.45
N ILE A 114 -6.12 -19.88 28.86
CA ILE A 114 -4.75 -19.67 29.35
C ILE A 114 -4.77 -18.98 30.70
N GLU A 115 -5.52 -17.88 30.82
CA GLU A 115 -5.62 -17.11 32.05
C GLU A 115 -6.08 -17.97 33.23
N ALA A 116 -7.13 -18.77 33.03
CA ALA A 116 -7.66 -19.65 34.06
C ALA A 116 -6.65 -20.76 34.45
N ALA A 117 -5.95 -21.35 33.47
CA ALA A 117 -4.99 -22.41 33.73
C ALA A 117 -3.75 -21.94 34.50
N GLU A 118 -3.28 -20.71 34.22
CA GLU A 118 -2.07 -20.14 34.82
C GLU A 118 -2.38 -19.19 36.01
N GLY A 119 -3.65 -18.98 36.35
CA GLY A 119 -4.08 -18.11 37.44
C GLY A 119 -3.69 -16.63 37.26
N LEU A 120 -3.65 -16.14 36.02
CA LEU A 120 -3.04 -14.85 35.68
C LEU A 120 -3.82 -13.63 36.21
N SER A 121 -5.14 -13.76 36.37
CA SER A 121 -6.00 -12.70 36.90
C SER A 121 -5.91 -12.54 38.43
N GLY A 122 -5.23 -13.45 39.13
CA GLY A 122 -5.17 -13.45 40.59
C GLY A 122 -6.54 -13.65 41.25
N GLY A 123 -7.45 -14.36 40.60
CA GLY A 123 -8.79 -14.67 41.13
C GLY A 123 -9.84 -13.56 40.95
N ARG A 124 -9.56 -12.53 40.13
CA ARG A 124 -10.57 -11.52 39.76
C ARG A 124 -11.75 -12.16 39.06
N PRO A 125 -12.99 -11.67 39.30
CA PRO A 125 -14.16 -12.14 38.58
C PRO A 125 -14.02 -11.87 37.09
N ASP A 126 -14.43 -12.86 36.30
CA ASP A 126 -14.63 -12.72 34.86
C ASP A 126 -16.02 -12.09 34.66
N ASP A 127 -16.03 -10.78 34.38
CA ASP A 127 -17.25 -10.00 34.18
C ASP A 127 -17.73 -10.03 32.72
N GLY A 128 -17.03 -10.75 31.84
CA GLY A 128 -17.33 -11.04 30.44
C GLY A 128 -18.19 -9.99 29.69
N LEU A 129 -17.60 -9.26 28.75
CA LEU A 129 -18.39 -8.31 27.95
C LEU A 129 -19.44 -9.05 27.09
N PRO A 130 -20.66 -8.49 26.95
CA PRO A 130 -21.61 -8.96 25.95
C PRO A 130 -20.97 -8.94 24.56
N TRP A 131 -21.27 -9.96 23.77
CA TRP A 131 -20.60 -10.19 22.49
C TRP A 131 -20.72 -9.06 21.48
N TRP A 132 -21.85 -8.37 21.47
CA TRP A 132 -22.08 -7.23 20.59
C TRP A 132 -21.22 -6.03 21.02
N HIS A 133 -20.92 -5.93 22.31
CA HIS A 133 -20.06 -4.90 22.86
C HIS A 133 -18.60 -5.18 22.50
N GLU A 134 -18.17 -6.44 22.61
CA GLU A 134 -16.87 -6.91 22.15
C GLU A 134 -16.70 -6.64 20.64
N ALA A 135 -17.69 -7.00 19.81
CA ALA A 135 -17.67 -6.72 18.37
C ALA A 135 -17.63 -5.21 18.06
N LEU A 136 -18.39 -4.39 18.79
CA LEU A 136 -18.36 -2.93 18.63
C LEU A 136 -16.98 -2.36 19.00
N GLU A 137 -16.36 -2.87 20.07
CA GLU A 137 -15.03 -2.49 20.49
C GLU A 137 -13.98 -2.88 19.42
N GLU A 138 -14.07 -4.05 18.80
CA GLU A 138 -13.19 -4.47 17.68
C GLU A 138 -13.39 -3.57 16.44
N VAL A 139 -14.63 -3.18 16.10
CA VAL A 139 -14.90 -2.21 15.02
C VAL A 139 -14.25 -0.86 15.31
N LYS A 140 -14.26 -0.41 16.57
CA LYS A 140 -13.59 0.85 16.95
C LYS A 140 -12.08 0.77 16.75
N LEU A 141 -11.46 -0.38 17.04
CA LEU A 141 -10.04 -0.59 16.76
C LEU A 141 -9.74 -0.54 15.27
N VAL A 142 -10.58 -1.13 14.41
CA VAL A 142 -10.43 -1.06 12.95
C VAL A 142 -10.32 0.39 12.48
N PHE A 143 -11.23 1.27 12.92
CA PHE A 143 -11.19 2.69 12.56
C PHE A 143 -9.94 3.39 13.09
N PHE A 144 -9.53 3.08 14.32
CA PHE A 144 -8.31 3.62 14.90
C PHE A 144 -7.06 3.20 14.10
N TYR A 145 -6.95 1.92 13.74
CA TYR A 145 -5.83 1.42 12.93
C TYR A 145 -5.82 2.01 11.54
N LEU A 146 -7.00 2.11 10.90
CA LEU A 146 -7.12 2.74 9.59
C LEU A 146 -6.68 4.20 9.63
N ALA A 147 -7.06 4.96 10.67
CA ALA A 147 -6.60 6.32 10.86
C ALA A 147 -5.07 6.41 11.02
N LEU A 148 -4.48 5.53 11.83
CA LEU A 148 -3.03 5.47 12.00
C LEU A 148 -2.31 5.15 10.68
N PHE A 149 -2.80 4.18 9.91
CA PHE A 149 -2.23 3.85 8.61
C PHE A 149 -2.36 5.02 7.63
N PHE A 150 -3.53 5.66 7.51
CA PHE A 150 -3.68 6.84 6.65
C PHE A 150 -2.74 7.98 7.04
N ALA A 151 -2.52 8.22 8.33
CA ALA A 151 -1.54 9.21 8.78
C ALA A 151 -0.11 8.82 8.36
N VAL A 152 0.27 7.55 8.51
CA VAL A 152 1.58 7.04 8.07
C VAL A 152 1.76 7.17 6.56
N PHE A 153 0.72 6.83 5.78
CA PHE A 153 0.70 6.96 4.33
C PHE A 153 0.84 8.42 3.90
N ALA A 154 0.07 9.33 4.51
CA ALA A 154 0.11 10.76 4.22
C ALA A 154 1.48 11.37 4.50
N ILE A 155 2.15 10.97 5.60
CA ILE A 155 3.51 11.40 5.90
C ILE A 155 4.49 10.87 4.84
N GLY A 156 4.36 9.60 4.45
CA GLY A 156 5.29 8.94 3.52
C GLY A 156 5.08 9.28 2.04
N HIS A 157 4.01 9.98 1.70
CA HIS A 157 3.67 10.34 0.32
C HIS A 157 4.64 11.37 -0.28
N ASP A 158 5.14 12.29 0.54
CA ASP A 158 6.06 13.34 0.09
C ASP A 158 7.48 12.77 -0.18
N PRO A 159 8.17 13.23 -1.24
CA PRO A 159 9.47 12.69 -1.63
C PRO A 159 10.61 13.00 -0.66
N ALA A 160 10.43 13.89 0.33
CA ALA A 160 11.49 14.27 1.27
C ALA A 160 12.06 13.04 2.04
N PRO A 161 13.39 12.84 2.05
CA PRO A 161 14.00 11.65 2.65
C PRO A 161 13.64 11.43 4.13
N TRP A 162 13.55 12.49 4.92
CA TRP A 162 13.20 12.40 6.34
C TRP A 162 11.75 11.93 6.55
N ARG A 163 10.83 12.30 5.64
CA ARG A 163 9.43 11.86 5.68
C ARG A 163 9.30 10.38 5.36
N ARG A 164 10.08 9.88 4.40
CA ARG A 164 10.16 8.44 4.10
C ARG A 164 10.69 7.64 5.29
N ALA A 165 11.76 8.13 5.93
CA ALA A 165 12.33 7.50 7.12
C ALA A 165 11.32 7.51 8.29
N LEU A 166 10.65 8.65 8.52
CA LEU A 166 9.64 8.80 9.55
C LEU A 166 8.43 7.89 9.30
N SER A 167 7.88 7.88 8.08
CA SER A 167 6.76 7.01 7.70
C SER A 167 7.12 5.54 7.87
N THR A 168 8.32 5.13 7.45
CA THR A 168 8.80 3.76 7.65
C THR A 168 8.89 3.42 9.14
N GLY A 169 9.53 4.26 9.95
CA GLY A 169 9.63 4.06 11.40
C GLY A 169 8.27 4.02 12.10
N LEU A 170 7.37 4.93 11.74
CA LEU A 170 5.99 4.96 12.26
C LEU A 170 5.21 3.72 11.83
N SER A 171 5.40 3.20 10.62
CA SER A 171 4.71 1.97 10.18
C SER A 171 5.07 0.77 11.07
N TYR A 172 6.34 0.64 11.47
CA TYR A 172 6.76 -0.39 12.43
C TYR A 172 6.19 -0.13 13.81
N ALA A 173 6.25 1.11 14.30
CA ALA A 173 5.69 1.46 15.61
C ALA A 173 4.18 1.18 15.66
N VAL A 174 3.43 1.53 14.62
CA VAL A 174 2.00 1.23 14.49
C VAL A 174 1.78 -0.28 14.45
N MET A 175 2.52 -1.03 13.64
CA MET A 175 2.39 -2.49 13.60
C MET A 175 2.67 -3.12 14.98
N PHE A 176 3.72 -2.69 15.69
CA PHE A 176 4.03 -3.20 17.03
C PHE A 176 2.94 -2.86 18.05
N LEU A 177 2.43 -1.63 18.01
CA LEU A 177 1.36 -1.17 18.89
C LEU A 177 0.06 -1.94 18.63
N THR A 178 -0.36 -2.04 17.37
CA THR A 178 -1.59 -2.76 16.99
C THR A 178 -1.52 -4.23 17.36
N PHE A 179 -0.39 -4.89 17.12
CA PHE A 179 -0.18 -6.27 17.56
C PHE A 179 -0.29 -6.43 19.08
N ALA A 180 0.30 -5.50 19.85
CA ALA A 180 0.19 -5.51 21.31
C ALA A 180 -1.23 -5.25 21.82
N ILE A 181 -2.00 -4.39 21.16
CA ILE A 181 -3.41 -4.14 21.51
C ILE A 181 -4.24 -5.38 21.20
N ASP A 182 -4.15 -5.94 19.99
CA ASP A 182 -5.00 -7.04 19.53
C ASP A 182 -4.93 -8.29 20.41
N PHE A 183 -3.73 -8.59 20.92
CA PHE A 183 -3.51 -9.76 21.76
C PHE A 183 -3.39 -9.43 23.26
N GLY A 184 -3.06 -8.19 23.62
CA GLY A 184 -2.93 -7.76 25.02
C GLY A 184 -4.23 -7.27 25.64
N ALA A 185 -5.23 -6.87 24.84
CA ALA A 185 -6.50 -6.36 25.32
C ALA A 185 -7.53 -7.38 25.84
N PRO A 186 -7.63 -8.61 25.30
CA PRO A 186 -8.59 -9.63 25.74
C PRO A 186 -8.72 -9.76 27.27
N THR A 187 -7.58 -9.95 27.97
CA THR A 187 -7.56 -10.10 29.42
C THR A 187 -8.10 -8.88 30.18
N PRO A 188 -7.58 -7.64 29.98
CA PRO A 188 -8.19 -6.45 30.57
C PRO A 188 -9.68 -6.25 30.25
N GLN A 189 -10.10 -6.54 29.01
CA GLN A 189 -11.49 -6.35 28.58
C GLN A 189 -12.45 -7.30 29.28
N ARG A 190 -12.04 -8.55 29.49
CA ARG A 190 -12.77 -9.54 30.28
C ARG A 190 -13.03 -9.09 31.71
N HIS A 191 -12.12 -8.28 32.26
CA HIS A 191 -12.25 -7.65 33.58
C HIS A 191 -12.77 -6.21 33.50
N GLY A 192 -13.55 -5.87 32.47
CA GLY A 192 -14.31 -4.62 32.38
C GLY A 192 -13.53 -3.39 31.88
N ALA A 193 -12.25 -3.52 31.52
CA ALA A 193 -11.50 -2.41 30.93
C ALA A 193 -11.94 -2.14 29.49
N ARG A 194 -12.16 -0.88 29.12
CA ARG A 194 -12.45 -0.47 27.73
C ARG A 194 -11.16 -0.31 26.93
N TYR A 195 -11.20 -0.39 25.59
CA TYR A 195 -9.98 -0.22 24.77
C TYR A 195 -9.24 1.09 25.05
N GLY A 196 -9.94 2.19 25.32
CA GLY A 196 -9.30 3.45 25.69
C GLY A 196 -8.50 3.39 27.00
N GLN A 197 -8.87 2.52 27.94
CA GLN A 197 -8.08 2.26 29.16
C GLN A 197 -6.91 1.32 28.85
N VAL A 198 -7.15 0.26 28.08
CA VAL A 198 -6.11 -0.69 27.66
C VAL A 198 -5.01 0.00 26.88
N LEU A 199 -5.36 0.80 25.86
CA LEU A 199 -4.41 1.57 25.07
C LEU A 199 -3.54 2.48 25.94
N ARG A 200 -4.17 3.21 26.89
CA ARG A 200 -3.41 4.06 27.83
C ARG A 200 -2.53 3.24 28.77
N ALA A 201 -2.96 2.08 29.22
CA ALA A 201 -2.16 1.18 30.05
C ALA A 201 -0.94 0.63 29.28
N LEU A 202 -1.13 0.25 28.01
CA LEU A 202 -0.07 -0.16 27.10
C LEU A 202 0.92 0.99 26.83
N LEU A 203 0.44 2.20 26.55
CA LEU A 203 1.30 3.37 26.33
C LEU A 203 2.04 3.82 27.60
N ALA A 204 1.48 3.57 28.78
CA ALA A 204 2.16 3.77 30.06
C ALA A 204 3.29 2.75 30.32
N ARG A 205 3.38 1.69 29.50
CA ARG A 205 4.39 0.62 29.54
C ARG A 205 5.00 0.39 28.16
N PRO A 206 5.61 1.43 27.56
CA PRO A 206 5.98 1.42 26.14
C PRO A 206 6.97 0.30 25.82
N ILE A 207 7.90 -0.04 26.71
CA ILE A 207 8.91 -1.08 26.43
C ILE A 207 8.27 -2.46 26.43
N ALA A 208 7.30 -2.70 27.30
CA ALA A 208 6.54 -3.95 27.25
C ALA A 208 5.68 -4.04 25.99
N THR A 209 4.99 -2.96 25.64
CA THR A 209 4.09 -2.87 24.48
C THR A 209 4.84 -3.00 23.16
N PHE A 210 5.78 -2.10 22.88
CA PHE A 210 6.54 -2.11 21.63
C PHE A 210 7.54 -3.27 21.57
N GLY A 211 8.11 -3.68 22.70
CA GLY A 211 8.97 -4.86 22.77
C GLY A 211 8.20 -6.14 22.46
N PHE A 212 7.00 -6.31 23.04
CA PHE A 212 6.10 -7.40 22.69
C PHE A 212 5.75 -7.34 21.21
N GLY A 213 5.23 -6.21 20.72
CA GLY A 213 4.89 -6.05 19.31
C GLY A 213 6.06 -6.40 18.39
N ALA A 214 7.27 -5.94 18.69
CA ALA A 214 8.47 -6.24 17.92
C ALA A 214 8.82 -7.74 17.91
N VAL A 215 8.84 -8.41 19.07
CA VAL A 215 9.20 -9.83 19.17
C VAL A 215 8.29 -10.71 18.32
N PHE A 216 6.99 -10.40 18.27
CA PHE A 216 6.03 -11.24 17.56
C PHE A 216 5.81 -10.84 16.10
N SER A 217 6.09 -9.59 15.71
CA SER A 217 5.88 -9.13 14.33
C SER A 217 7.16 -9.02 13.49
N LEU A 218 8.34 -8.75 14.06
CA LEU A 218 9.58 -8.68 13.29
C LEU A 218 9.92 -9.98 12.56
N PRO A 219 9.75 -11.18 13.16
CA PRO A 219 9.96 -12.42 12.42
C PRO A 219 9.03 -12.54 11.20
N LEU A 220 7.79 -12.06 11.33
CA LEU A 220 6.81 -12.05 10.23
C LEU A 220 7.25 -11.11 9.11
N VAL A 221 7.71 -9.91 9.46
CA VAL A 221 8.22 -8.95 8.48
C VAL A 221 9.48 -9.47 7.80
N ALA A 222 10.40 -10.10 8.55
CA ALA A 222 11.59 -10.71 7.98
C ALA A 222 11.22 -11.81 6.97
N ILE A 223 10.31 -12.71 7.33
CA ILE A 223 9.81 -13.75 6.42
C ILE A 223 9.12 -13.13 5.20
N ALA A 224 8.31 -12.09 5.37
CA ALA A 224 7.66 -11.41 4.26
C ALA A 224 8.65 -10.74 3.30
N GLN A 225 9.70 -10.11 3.82
CA GLN A 225 10.76 -9.53 3.00
C GLN A 225 11.53 -10.60 2.25
N LEU A 226 11.90 -11.71 2.92
CA LEU A 226 12.60 -12.83 2.30
C LEU A 226 11.75 -13.48 1.20
N ALA A 227 10.46 -13.75 1.48
CA ALA A 227 9.54 -14.33 0.52
C ALA A 227 9.40 -13.46 -0.73
N ALA A 228 9.18 -12.15 -0.55
CA ALA A 228 9.04 -11.22 -1.67
C ALA A 228 10.36 -10.96 -2.43
N SER A 229 11.53 -11.40 -1.90
CA SER A 229 12.82 -11.32 -2.61
C SER A 229 13.20 -12.60 -3.33
N SER A 230 12.39 -13.65 -3.19
CA SER A 230 12.65 -14.93 -3.82
C SER A 230 12.14 -14.92 -5.26
N GLU A 231 13.04 -15.03 -6.23
CA GLU A 231 12.70 -15.09 -7.67
C GLU A 231 11.91 -16.35 -8.04
N GLY A 232 12.00 -17.42 -7.22
CA GLY A 232 11.30 -18.68 -7.44
C GLY A 232 9.87 -18.71 -6.87
N LEU A 233 9.49 -17.73 -6.05
CA LEU A 233 8.14 -17.63 -5.50
C LEU A 233 7.31 -16.67 -6.36
N GLY A 234 6.32 -17.21 -7.07
CA GLY A 234 5.27 -16.38 -7.69
C GLY A 234 4.50 -15.55 -6.66
N ALA A 235 3.60 -14.66 -7.10
CA ALA A 235 2.87 -13.78 -6.17
C ALA A 235 1.99 -14.60 -5.21
N GLY A 236 1.31 -15.63 -5.73
CA GLY A 236 0.54 -16.57 -4.90
C GLY A 236 1.40 -17.28 -3.84
N GLY A 237 2.58 -17.75 -4.22
CA GLY A 237 3.53 -18.40 -3.30
C GLY A 237 4.04 -17.44 -2.22
N THR A 238 4.35 -16.20 -2.60
CA THR A 238 4.77 -15.14 -1.67
C THR A 238 3.68 -14.85 -0.64
N VAL A 239 2.44 -14.65 -1.07
CA VAL A 239 1.29 -14.41 -0.18
C VAL A 239 1.06 -15.60 0.75
N ALA A 240 1.13 -16.83 0.24
CA ALA A 240 0.96 -18.03 1.04
C ALA A 240 2.01 -18.15 2.17
N VAL A 241 3.28 -17.84 1.88
CA VAL A 241 4.35 -17.83 2.90
C VAL A 241 4.10 -16.76 3.94
N ILE A 242 3.76 -15.53 3.53
CA ILE A 242 3.45 -14.42 4.44
C ILE A 242 2.29 -14.78 5.36
N PHE A 243 1.21 -15.32 4.80
CA PHE A 243 0.02 -15.68 5.55
C PHE A 243 0.27 -16.87 6.48
N GLY A 244 0.99 -17.90 6.01
CA GLY A 244 1.38 -19.03 6.85
C GLY A 244 2.22 -18.60 8.05
N ALA A 245 3.20 -17.73 7.84
CA ALA A 245 3.96 -17.13 8.93
C ALA A 245 3.06 -16.34 9.89
N ASN A 246 2.13 -15.54 9.34
CA ASN A 246 1.22 -14.72 10.15
C ASN A 246 0.29 -15.57 11.02
N VAL A 247 -0.23 -16.70 10.51
CA VAL A 247 -1.04 -17.66 11.30
C VAL A 247 -0.27 -18.13 12.53
N VAL A 248 1.00 -18.51 12.38
CA VAL A 248 1.85 -18.92 13.52
C VAL A 248 2.08 -17.76 14.48
N GLY A 249 2.39 -16.58 13.95
CA GLY A 249 2.60 -15.36 14.73
C GLY A 249 1.37 -14.95 15.55
N ILE A 250 0.17 -15.04 14.96
CA ILE A 250 -1.11 -14.72 15.60
C ILE A 250 -1.40 -15.65 16.77
N VAL A 251 -1.20 -16.96 16.60
CA VAL A 251 -1.44 -17.94 17.67
C VAL A 251 -0.44 -17.77 18.81
N TRP A 252 0.85 -17.58 18.47
CA TRP A 252 1.89 -17.31 19.46
C TRP A 252 1.62 -15.99 20.19
N GLY A 253 1.23 -14.97 19.43
CA GLY A 253 0.85 -13.64 19.91
C GLY A 253 -0.34 -13.69 20.87
N ALA A 254 -1.39 -14.47 20.60
CA ALA A 254 -2.52 -14.61 21.51
C ALA A 254 -2.14 -15.22 22.86
N ALA A 255 -1.26 -16.23 22.86
CA ALA A 255 -0.74 -16.80 24.10
C ALA A 255 0.10 -15.79 24.88
N GLY A 256 1.08 -15.14 24.23
CA GLY A 256 1.93 -14.14 24.87
C GLY A 256 1.18 -12.88 25.29
N GLY A 257 0.17 -12.48 24.52
CA GLY A 257 -0.67 -11.32 24.75
C GLY A 257 -1.54 -11.48 26.00
N THR A 258 -2.00 -12.69 26.29
CA THR A 258 -2.69 -12.99 27.56
C THR A 258 -1.80 -12.66 28.77
N TRP A 259 -0.50 -12.96 28.69
CA TRP A 259 0.48 -12.59 29.73
C TRP A 259 0.71 -11.08 29.80
N LEU A 260 0.89 -10.42 28.65
CA LEU A 260 1.01 -8.96 28.60
C LEU A 260 -0.23 -8.30 29.23
N GLY A 261 -1.42 -8.75 28.83
CA GLY A 261 -2.72 -8.31 29.30
C GLY A 261 -2.86 -8.39 30.81
N ALA A 262 -2.54 -9.56 31.39
CA ALA A 262 -2.55 -9.73 32.85
C ALA A 262 -1.60 -8.77 33.59
N ARG A 263 -0.44 -8.43 32.99
CA ARG A 263 0.53 -7.51 33.60
C ARG A 263 0.12 -6.04 33.52
N ILE A 264 -0.66 -5.67 32.50
CA ILE A 264 -1.18 -4.31 32.35
C ILE A 264 -2.55 -4.13 33.02
N LEU A 265 -3.27 -5.21 33.33
CA LEU A 265 -4.61 -5.19 33.93
C LEU A 265 -4.71 -4.25 35.15
N PRO A 266 -3.83 -4.32 36.17
CA PRO A 266 -3.91 -3.40 37.31
C PRO A 266 -3.76 -1.92 36.93
N VAL A 267 -3.01 -1.64 35.86
CA VAL A 267 -2.83 -0.28 35.34
C VAL A 267 -4.08 0.16 34.60
N ALA A 268 -4.69 -0.73 33.80
CA ALA A 268 -5.92 -0.45 33.07
C ALA A 268 -7.10 -0.16 34.01
N GLU A 269 -7.24 -0.94 35.10
CA GLU A 269 -8.26 -0.74 36.15
C GLU A 269 -8.10 0.63 36.84
N ALA A 270 -6.85 1.04 37.12
CA ALA A 270 -6.57 2.32 37.76
C ALA A 270 -6.83 3.54 36.87
N ILE A 271 -6.86 3.36 35.55
CA ILE A 271 -7.07 4.45 34.60
C ILE A 271 -8.56 4.81 34.53
N ARG A 272 -8.90 6.04 34.92
CA ARG A 272 -10.26 6.56 34.77
C ARG A 272 -10.67 6.70 33.31
N PRO A 273 -11.94 6.43 32.94
CA PRO A 273 -12.47 6.71 31.61
C PRO A 273 -12.29 8.19 31.25
N ALA A 274 -12.01 8.48 29.97
CA ALA A 274 -11.93 9.86 29.50
C ALA A 274 -13.32 10.53 29.58
N PRO A 275 -13.38 11.85 29.88
CA PRO A 275 -14.63 12.59 29.87
C PRO A 275 -15.28 12.54 28.47
N GLY A 276 -16.61 12.67 28.42
CA GLY A 276 -17.39 12.49 27.19
C GLY A 276 -16.92 13.36 26.02
N TRP A 277 -16.58 14.62 26.29
CA TRP A 277 -16.11 15.56 25.27
C TRP A 277 -14.77 15.15 24.64
N LEU A 278 -13.82 14.63 25.42
CA LEU A 278 -12.55 14.12 24.89
C LEU A 278 -12.77 12.86 24.03
N ARG A 279 -13.71 12.01 24.43
CA ARG A 279 -14.09 10.84 23.63
C ARG A 279 -14.71 11.26 22.30
N ALA A 280 -15.61 12.24 22.32
CA ALA A 280 -16.23 12.78 21.11
C ALA A 280 -15.18 13.43 20.19
N ALA A 281 -14.31 14.29 20.73
CA ALA A 281 -13.23 14.92 19.98
C ALA A 281 -12.28 13.89 19.35
N GLY A 282 -11.92 12.83 20.11
CA GLY A 282 -11.10 11.73 19.59
C GLY A 282 -11.77 11.00 18.42
N TRP A 283 -13.08 10.72 18.51
CA TRP A 283 -13.83 10.12 17.42
C TRP A 283 -13.92 11.03 16.20
N VAL A 284 -14.19 12.32 16.38
CA VAL A 284 -14.19 13.29 15.29
C VAL A 284 -12.83 13.32 14.59
N ALA A 285 -11.72 13.31 15.35
CA ALA A 285 -10.39 13.26 14.78
C ALA A 285 -10.12 11.97 13.99
N ILE A 286 -10.46 10.80 14.54
CA ILE A 286 -10.32 9.50 13.85
C ILE A 286 -11.13 9.50 12.55
N LEU A 287 -12.40 9.91 12.62
CA LEU A 287 -13.29 9.93 11.46
C LEU A 287 -12.83 10.95 10.40
N ALA A 288 -12.32 12.11 10.81
CA ALA A 288 -11.76 13.09 9.89
C ALA A 288 -10.53 12.55 9.15
N VAL A 289 -9.62 11.87 9.85
CA VAL A 289 -8.44 11.23 9.23
C VAL A 289 -8.85 10.11 8.29
N VAL A 290 -9.80 9.26 8.69
CA VAL A 290 -10.31 8.17 7.84
C VAL A 290 -11.03 8.71 6.61
N ALA A 291 -11.92 9.69 6.77
CA ALA A 291 -12.65 10.31 5.66
C ALA A 291 -11.71 11.06 4.72
N GLY A 292 -10.75 11.82 5.24
CA GLY A 292 -9.74 12.50 4.44
C GLY A 292 -8.84 11.53 3.70
N GLY A 293 -8.37 10.46 4.37
CA GLY A 293 -7.57 9.41 3.75
C GLY A 293 -8.33 8.64 2.67
N ALA A 294 -9.59 8.31 2.90
CA ALA A 294 -10.47 7.67 1.92
C ALA A 294 -10.73 8.61 0.72
N TYR A 295 -10.98 9.89 0.96
CA TYR A 295 -11.17 10.90 -0.09
C TYR A 295 -9.92 11.05 -0.96
N VAL A 296 -8.73 11.19 -0.35
CA VAL A 296 -7.46 11.29 -1.09
C VAL A 296 -7.20 10.01 -1.89
N THR A 297 -7.43 8.84 -1.29
CA THR A 297 -7.27 7.55 -1.98
C THR A 297 -8.22 7.43 -3.17
N ALA A 298 -9.48 7.83 -3.00
CA ALA A 298 -10.47 7.84 -4.07
C ALA A 298 -10.15 8.85 -5.17
N ALA A 299 -9.67 10.05 -4.80
CA ALA A 299 -9.24 11.07 -5.75
C ALA A 299 -8.03 10.61 -6.57
N ILE A 300 -7.03 9.99 -5.94
CA ILE A 300 -5.89 9.38 -6.65
C ILE A 300 -6.38 8.27 -7.59
N ALA A 301 -7.25 7.38 -7.10
CA ALA A 301 -7.86 6.34 -7.92
C ALA A 301 -8.58 6.91 -9.14
N GLN A 302 -9.33 8.00 -8.97
CA GLN A 302 -10.05 8.69 -10.03
C GLN A 302 -9.12 9.43 -11.00
N THR A 303 -8.12 10.17 -10.51
CA THR A 303 -7.14 10.87 -11.36
C THR A 303 -6.41 9.88 -12.25
N VAL A 304 -5.99 8.75 -11.69
CA VAL A 304 -5.42 7.69 -12.51
C VAL A 304 -6.48 7.05 -13.40
N ALA A 305 -7.74 6.89 -12.97
CA ALA A 305 -8.83 6.38 -13.81
C ALA A 305 -8.97 7.18 -15.09
N THR A 306 -9.05 8.50 -14.95
CA THR A 306 -9.16 9.41 -16.07
C THR A 306 -7.88 9.42 -16.90
N LYS A 307 -6.70 9.53 -16.26
CA LYS A 307 -5.44 9.70 -17.00
C LYS A 307 -4.88 8.42 -17.59
N SER A 308 -5.15 7.25 -17.02
CA SER A 308 -4.74 5.96 -17.60
C SER A 308 -5.51 5.60 -18.87
N GLN A 309 -6.65 6.25 -19.16
CA GLN A 309 -7.35 6.07 -20.43
C GLN A 309 -6.46 6.46 -21.62
N ILE A 310 -5.50 7.37 -21.41
CA ILE A 310 -4.55 7.76 -22.44
C ILE A 310 -3.72 6.56 -22.91
N LEU A 311 -3.44 5.60 -22.02
CA LEU A 311 -2.67 4.40 -22.33
C LEU A 311 -3.42 3.43 -23.24
N ARG A 312 -4.74 3.59 -23.33
CA ARG A 312 -5.61 2.79 -24.22
C ARG A 312 -5.78 3.44 -25.58
N CYS A 313 -5.36 4.69 -25.76
CA CYS A 313 -5.40 5.34 -27.06
C CYS A 313 -4.43 4.66 -28.04
N SER A 314 -4.81 4.63 -29.32
CA SER A 314 -3.87 4.25 -30.38
C SER A 314 -3.20 5.49 -30.94
N TYR A 315 -1.89 5.42 -31.09
CA TYR A 315 -1.06 6.51 -31.59
C TYR A 315 -0.47 6.11 -32.93
N ASP A 316 -0.74 6.92 -33.95
CA ASP A 316 -0.25 6.69 -35.30
C ASP A 316 0.49 7.92 -35.81
N VAL A 317 1.76 7.72 -36.16
CA VAL A 317 2.64 8.77 -36.66
C VAL A 317 2.63 8.72 -38.18
N ASP A 318 2.13 9.78 -38.80
CA ASP A 318 2.09 9.90 -40.26
C ASP A 318 3.46 10.38 -40.77
N TRP A 319 4.36 9.44 -41.02
CA TRP A 319 5.70 9.73 -41.55
C TRP A 319 5.69 10.34 -42.95
N SER A 320 4.59 10.22 -43.71
CA SER A 320 4.46 10.86 -45.02
C SER A 320 4.28 12.38 -44.91
N SER A 321 3.79 12.84 -43.75
CA SER A 321 3.62 14.27 -43.44
C SER A 321 4.91 14.96 -42.96
N LEU A 322 6.02 14.22 -42.85
CA LEU A 322 7.30 14.71 -42.36
C LEU A 322 7.78 15.90 -43.20
N ARG A 323 8.00 17.04 -42.55
CA ARG A 323 8.61 18.24 -43.13
C ARG A 323 9.90 18.56 -42.39
N LEU A 324 10.96 18.77 -43.16
CA LEU A 324 12.24 19.27 -42.67
C LEU A 324 12.36 20.74 -43.07
N GLU A 325 12.37 21.63 -42.08
CA GLU A 325 12.64 23.05 -42.28
C GLU A 325 14.14 23.26 -42.31
N LYS A 326 14.63 23.79 -43.44
CA LYS A 326 16.05 24.02 -43.62
C LYS A 326 16.54 25.09 -42.64
N PRO A 327 17.71 24.89 -42.03
CA PRO A 327 18.33 25.89 -41.16
C PRO A 327 18.61 27.18 -41.94
N GLY A 328 18.47 28.32 -41.27
CA GLY A 328 18.88 29.61 -41.84
C GLY A 328 20.39 29.62 -42.10
N LEU A 329 20.80 30.06 -43.30
CA LEU A 329 22.19 30.05 -43.78
C LEU A 329 23.20 30.68 -42.80
N GLY A 330 22.77 31.66 -41.98
CA GLY A 330 23.62 32.33 -41.00
C GLY A 330 24.08 31.47 -39.82
N LYS A 331 23.40 30.36 -39.51
CA LYS A 331 23.77 29.44 -38.39
C LYS A 331 24.77 28.36 -38.79
N LEU A 332 24.98 28.11 -40.09
CA LEU A 332 25.89 27.05 -40.58
C LEU A 332 27.37 27.27 -40.21
N LEU A 333 27.77 28.50 -39.91
CA LEU A 333 29.15 28.84 -39.54
C LEU A 333 29.49 28.54 -38.06
N GLY A 334 28.48 28.25 -37.23
CA GLY A 334 28.63 28.08 -35.78
C GLY A 334 28.95 26.65 -35.31
N GLY A 335 29.08 25.68 -36.22
CA GLY A 335 29.37 24.28 -35.89
C GLY A 335 28.16 23.43 -35.47
N GLU A 336 27.07 24.05 -35.03
CA GLU A 336 25.79 23.40 -34.71
C GLU A 336 24.63 24.05 -35.49
N VAL A 337 23.68 23.22 -35.90
CA VAL A 337 22.62 23.60 -36.84
C VAL A 337 21.28 23.07 -36.34
N ASP A 338 20.36 23.99 -36.07
CA ASP A 338 18.99 23.66 -35.68
C ASP A 338 18.16 23.36 -36.93
N VAL A 339 17.69 22.11 -37.06
CA VAL A 339 16.78 21.67 -38.12
C VAL A 339 15.38 21.54 -37.53
N GLY A 340 14.42 22.27 -38.09
CA GLY A 340 13.01 22.12 -37.73
C GLY A 340 12.45 20.84 -38.33
N VAL A 341 11.79 20.02 -37.54
CA VAL A 341 11.14 18.79 -37.98
C VAL A 341 9.69 18.83 -37.55
N GLY A 342 8.78 18.59 -38.48
CA GLY A 342 7.36 18.49 -38.16
C GLY A 342 6.68 17.30 -38.81
N PHE A 343 5.80 16.63 -38.08
CA PHE A 343 4.99 15.51 -38.56
C PHE A 343 3.64 15.51 -37.86
N ASP A 344 2.66 14.85 -38.46
CA ASP A 344 1.33 14.72 -37.90
C ASP A 344 1.22 13.44 -37.06
N LEU A 345 0.59 13.57 -35.90
CA LEU A 345 0.27 12.49 -34.97
C LEU A 345 -1.25 12.37 -34.89
N THR A 346 -1.77 11.18 -35.19
CA THR A 346 -3.17 10.84 -35.00
C THR A 346 -3.32 10.07 -33.69
N ILE A 347 -4.19 10.57 -32.80
CA ILE A 347 -4.52 9.93 -31.54
C ILE A 347 -5.98 9.48 -31.64
N ARG A 348 -6.23 8.17 -31.53
CA ARG A 348 -7.59 7.61 -31.50
C ARG A 348 -7.92 7.14 -30.10
N ASN A 349 -9.06 7.58 -29.58
CA ASN A 349 -9.54 7.26 -28.26
C ASN A 349 -10.64 6.20 -28.36
N PRO A 350 -10.35 4.91 -28.08
CA PRO A 350 -11.37 3.86 -28.10
C PRO A 350 -12.26 3.88 -26.85
N ASN A 351 -11.98 4.75 -25.86
CA ASN A 351 -12.67 4.75 -24.58
C ASN A 351 -14.03 5.46 -24.68
N SER A 352 -14.91 5.15 -23.72
CA SER A 352 -16.23 5.78 -23.55
C SER A 352 -16.16 7.20 -22.97
N LEU A 353 -14.98 7.63 -22.50
CA LEU A 353 -14.73 8.95 -21.94
C LEU A 353 -13.72 9.71 -22.80
N ALA A 354 -13.86 11.03 -22.86
CA ALA A 354 -12.86 11.89 -23.49
C ALA A 354 -11.53 11.81 -22.74
N VAL A 355 -10.43 11.97 -23.47
CA VAL A 355 -9.06 11.94 -22.93
C VAL A 355 -8.42 13.30 -23.11
N GLU A 356 -7.93 13.88 -22.02
CA GLU A 356 -7.20 15.14 -22.04
C GLU A 356 -5.70 14.87 -21.89
N LEU A 357 -4.91 15.43 -22.81
CA LEU A 357 -3.46 15.43 -22.77
C LEU A 357 -3.04 16.87 -22.43
N GLU A 358 -2.59 17.10 -21.20
CA GLU A 358 -2.19 18.43 -20.73
C GLU A 358 -0.66 18.53 -20.61
N GLU A 359 -0.11 17.93 -19.56
CA GLU A 359 1.32 17.92 -19.26
C GLU A 359 1.99 16.71 -19.92
N ASN A 360 2.81 16.95 -20.94
CA ASN A 360 3.51 15.90 -21.66
C ASN A 360 4.85 16.39 -22.21
N HIS A 361 5.75 15.46 -22.47
CA HIS A 361 6.92 15.68 -23.31
C HIS A 361 7.11 14.49 -24.25
N LEU A 362 7.64 14.75 -25.43
CA LEU A 362 7.90 13.76 -26.46
C LEU A 362 9.40 13.70 -26.69
N ASP A 363 9.98 12.55 -26.39
CA ASP A 363 11.37 12.26 -26.67
C ASP A 363 11.51 11.58 -28.02
N VAL A 364 12.44 12.11 -28.82
CA VAL A 364 12.88 11.52 -30.08
C VAL A 364 14.28 10.95 -29.83
N THR A 365 14.45 9.65 -30.01
CA THR A 365 15.74 8.98 -29.85
C THR A 365 16.16 8.26 -31.14
N ASP A 366 17.46 8.19 -31.38
CA ASP A 366 18.10 7.40 -32.44
C ASP A 366 19.01 6.38 -31.75
N GLY A 367 18.53 5.15 -31.60
CA GLY A 367 19.10 4.19 -30.66
C GLY A 367 19.04 4.69 -29.22
N ASP A 368 20.18 4.69 -28.53
CA ASP A 368 20.32 5.16 -27.14
C ASP A 368 20.54 6.68 -27.02
N ARG A 369 20.63 7.40 -28.14
CA ARG A 369 20.92 8.83 -28.14
C ARG A 369 19.63 9.65 -28.22
N LEU A 370 19.44 10.55 -27.25
CA LEU A 370 18.39 11.57 -27.31
C LEU A 370 18.72 12.58 -28.42
N VAL A 371 17.80 12.71 -29.38
CA VAL A 371 17.92 13.59 -30.55
C VAL A 371 17.23 14.91 -30.29
N ALA A 372 16.03 14.88 -29.70
CA ALA A 372 15.25 16.06 -29.34
C ALA A 372 14.19 15.71 -28.29
N THR A 373 13.80 16.72 -27.51
CA THR A 373 12.63 16.68 -26.63
C THR A 373 11.71 17.84 -27.02
N THR A 374 10.42 17.57 -27.18
CA THR A 374 9.38 18.58 -27.43
C THR A 374 8.16 18.33 -26.52
N SER A 375 7.09 19.09 -26.66
CA SER A 375 5.80 18.81 -26.04
C SER A 375 4.66 18.99 -27.04
N LEU A 376 3.60 18.21 -26.86
CA LEU A 376 2.34 18.42 -27.57
C LEU A 376 1.55 19.52 -26.85
N ALA A 377 0.94 20.41 -27.62
CA ALA A 377 0.00 21.38 -27.07
C ALA A 377 -1.15 20.64 -26.38
N PRO A 378 -1.73 21.21 -25.29
CA PRO A 378 -2.87 20.60 -24.63
C PRO A 378 -4.00 20.29 -25.61
N LEU A 379 -4.49 19.06 -25.61
CA LEU A 379 -5.54 18.61 -26.53
C LEU A 379 -6.51 17.65 -25.84
N SER A 380 -7.76 17.64 -26.31
CA SER A 380 -8.81 16.72 -25.85
C SER A 380 -9.24 15.83 -27.00
N VAL A 381 -9.17 14.51 -26.81
CA VAL A 381 -9.62 13.50 -27.77
C VAL A 381 -11.00 13.00 -27.33
N PRO A 382 -12.07 13.26 -28.10
CA PRO A 382 -13.42 12.87 -27.70
C PRO A 382 -13.56 11.35 -27.57
N ALA A 383 -14.51 10.91 -26.74
CA ALA A 383 -14.83 9.49 -26.57
C ALA A 383 -15.17 8.83 -27.92
N GLY A 384 -14.56 7.69 -28.23
CA GLY A 384 -14.74 6.98 -29.50
C GLY A 384 -14.23 7.73 -30.74
N GLY A 385 -13.56 8.88 -30.58
CA GLY A 385 -13.13 9.73 -31.68
C GLY A 385 -11.62 9.73 -31.93
N GLU A 386 -11.19 10.58 -32.86
CA GLU A 386 -9.78 10.80 -33.16
C GLU A 386 -9.47 12.29 -33.29
N VAL A 387 -8.21 12.65 -32.99
CA VAL A 387 -7.66 13.99 -33.19
C VAL A 387 -6.34 13.85 -33.92
N ARG A 388 -6.15 14.67 -34.96
CA ARG A 388 -4.87 14.82 -35.66
C ARG A 388 -4.23 16.12 -35.17
N THR A 389 -3.02 16.02 -34.65
CA THR A 389 -2.23 17.17 -34.20
C THR A 389 -0.87 17.19 -34.91
N ARG A 390 -0.34 18.39 -35.14
CA ARG A 390 0.98 18.56 -35.75
C ARG A 390 2.03 18.68 -34.66
N VAL A 391 2.98 17.77 -34.66
CA VAL A 391 4.17 17.81 -33.81
C VAL A 391 5.21 18.68 -34.53
N ALA A 392 5.79 19.64 -33.82
CA ALA A 392 6.93 20.40 -34.28
C ALA A 392 8.05 20.30 -33.24
N LEU A 393 9.26 20.01 -33.70
CA LEU A 393 10.43 19.86 -32.84
C LEU A 393 11.68 20.37 -33.55
N THR A 394 12.63 20.85 -32.76
CA THR A 394 13.92 21.34 -33.25
C THR A 394 14.98 20.31 -32.91
N VAL A 395 15.70 19.83 -33.93
CA VAL A 395 16.82 18.90 -33.77
C VAL A 395 18.12 19.65 -33.99
N THR A 396 19.02 19.60 -33.01
CA THR A 396 20.38 20.15 -33.17
C THR A 396 21.28 19.10 -33.80
N VAL A 397 21.85 19.44 -34.97
CA VAL A 397 22.75 18.57 -35.74
C VAL A 397 24.12 19.23 -35.82
N ASN A 398 25.18 18.42 -35.82
CA ASN A 398 26.52 18.92 -36.11
C ASN A 398 26.60 19.38 -37.57
N ALA A 399 27.03 20.62 -37.79
CA ALA A 399 27.12 21.23 -39.12
C ALA A 399 27.98 20.42 -40.07
N LYS A 400 29.09 19.88 -39.58
CA LYS A 400 30.05 19.09 -40.38
C LYS A 400 29.43 17.76 -40.78
N ALA A 401 28.79 17.04 -39.86
CA ALA A 401 28.07 15.80 -40.19
C ALA A 401 26.95 16.04 -41.22
N PHE A 402 26.19 17.13 -41.06
CA PHE A 402 25.12 17.49 -42.01
C PHE A 402 25.67 17.84 -43.41
N LEU A 403 26.79 18.57 -43.49
CA LEU A 403 27.47 18.91 -44.74
C LEU A 403 28.17 17.72 -45.40
N ASP A 404 28.67 16.78 -44.61
CA ASP A 404 29.30 15.53 -45.06
C ASP A 404 28.25 14.50 -45.57
N GLY A 405 26.96 14.89 -45.64
CA GLY A 405 25.89 14.06 -46.17
C GLY A 405 25.34 13.04 -45.16
N ALA A 406 25.64 13.18 -43.86
CA ALA A 406 24.93 12.41 -42.84
C ALA A 406 23.46 12.84 -42.84
N SER A 407 22.62 12.03 -43.48
CA SER A 407 21.19 12.21 -43.40
C SER A 407 20.77 11.94 -41.97
N LEU A 408 20.09 12.90 -41.33
CA LEU A 408 19.12 12.53 -40.30
C LEU A 408 18.28 11.42 -40.92
N ASN A 409 18.24 10.25 -40.28
CA ASN A 409 17.39 9.17 -40.70
C ASN A 409 16.18 9.11 -39.78
N PRO A 410 15.14 9.94 -39.99
CA PRO A 410 13.87 9.86 -39.26
C PRO A 410 13.30 8.45 -39.23
N ALA A 411 13.65 7.60 -40.21
CA ALA A 411 13.22 6.22 -40.23
C ALA A 411 13.87 5.33 -39.17
N ALA A 412 14.95 5.75 -38.51
CA ALA A 412 15.56 5.05 -37.39
C ALA A 412 15.06 5.56 -36.03
N TRP A 413 14.27 6.64 -36.01
CA TRP A 413 13.88 7.25 -34.75
C TRP A 413 12.80 6.46 -34.01
N SER A 414 12.97 6.36 -32.70
CA SER A 414 11.94 5.98 -31.75
C SER A 414 11.36 7.20 -31.07
N LEU A 415 10.04 7.21 -30.93
CA LEU A 415 9.29 8.30 -30.31
C LEU A 415 8.66 7.79 -29.02
N THR A 416 8.95 8.45 -27.90
CA THR A 416 8.36 8.14 -26.60
C THR A 416 7.62 9.36 -26.08
N LEU A 417 6.29 9.28 -26.04
CA LEU A 417 5.44 10.31 -25.44
C LEU A 417 5.33 10.03 -23.94
N TRP A 418 5.93 10.91 -23.15
CA TRP A 418 5.82 10.90 -21.70
C TRP A 418 4.63 11.76 -21.27
N VAL A 419 3.65 11.12 -20.65
CA VAL A 419 2.47 11.81 -20.11
C VAL A 419 2.60 11.95 -18.61
N ARG A 420 2.40 13.16 -18.10
CA ARG A 420 2.44 13.42 -16.66
C ARG A 420 1.09 13.09 -16.01
N LEU A 421 1.09 12.04 -15.21
CA LEU A 421 -0.12 11.54 -14.57
C LEU A 421 -0.47 12.34 -13.31
N ASP A 422 0.49 12.76 -12.49
CA ASP A 422 0.18 13.51 -11.26
C ASP A 422 1.36 14.34 -10.73
N GLY A 423 1.70 15.44 -11.41
CA GLY A 423 2.71 16.44 -11.03
C GLY A 423 4.16 15.94 -10.86
N THR A 424 4.36 14.63 -10.75
CA THR A 424 5.57 13.95 -10.28
C THR A 424 5.82 12.63 -11.02
N ILE A 425 4.87 12.15 -11.82
CA ILE A 425 4.91 10.86 -12.50
C ILE A 425 4.81 11.07 -14.00
N ASP A 426 5.85 10.70 -14.72
CA ASP A 426 5.85 10.65 -16.17
C ASP A 426 5.72 9.18 -16.62
N TYR A 427 4.76 8.89 -17.50
CA TYR A 427 4.52 7.55 -18.04
C TYR A 427 4.89 7.47 -19.52
N PRO A 428 5.74 6.52 -19.94
CA PRO A 428 6.17 6.41 -21.33
C PRO A 428 5.12 5.71 -22.20
N ILE A 429 4.78 6.33 -23.32
CA ILE A 429 3.95 5.77 -24.40
C ILE A 429 4.83 5.68 -25.63
N TYR A 430 5.22 4.46 -25.99
CA TYR A 430 6.01 4.21 -27.19
C TYR A 430 5.12 4.34 -28.43
N LEU A 431 5.36 5.39 -29.22
CA LEU A 431 4.60 5.61 -30.43
C LEU A 431 5.06 4.61 -31.49
N ARG A 432 4.12 3.81 -31.99
CA ARG A 432 4.42 2.85 -33.05
C ARG A 432 4.51 3.58 -34.38
N ARG A 433 5.41 3.08 -35.22
CA ARG A 433 5.41 3.44 -36.64
C ARG A 433 4.13 2.89 -37.25
N GLY A 434 3.32 3.75 -37.88
CA GLY A 434 2.20 3.30 -38.69
C GLY A 434 2.69 2.30 -39.71
N GLY A 435 2.24 1.05 -39.60
CA GLY A 435 2.48 0.05 -40.62
C GLY A 435 1.66 0.46 -41.83
N GLY A 436 2.32 1.01 -42.84
CA GLY A 436 1.73 1.07 -44.17
C GLY A 436 1.43 -0.36 -44.59
N GLY A 437 0.14 -0.71 -44.62
CA GLY A 437 -0.34 -1.89 -45.32
C GLY A 437 -0.14 -1.75 -46.82
#